data_AF-A0A3D0EVV5-F1
#
_entry.id   AF-A0A3D0EVV5-F1
#
_cell.length_a   1.000
_cell.length_b   1.000
_cell.length_c   1.000
_cell.angle_alpha   90.00
_cell.angle_beta   90.00
_cell.angle_gamma   90.00
#
_symmetry.space_group_name_H-M   'P 1'
#
loop_
_entity.id
_entity.type
_entity.pdbx_description
1 polymer ?
#
loop_
_entity_poly.entity_id
_entity_poly.type
_entity_poly.pdbx_seq_one_letter_code
_entity_poly.pdbx_strand_id
1 'polypeptide(L)'
;MGSKLNKIGLMSIGLVGGFLVSLQFSAIADRSAAPLPIDELRAFTEVYGRVKNDYVEAVDDKALIEQAINGMLSGLDPHSAFFNAEAFKEMQVGTKGEFGGLGIEVGM
;
A
#
# COMPACT_ATOMS: atom_id res chain seq x y z
N MET A 1 -55.54 0.93 -25.81
CA MET A 1 -54.10 0.96 -26.15
C MET A 1 -53.21 1.66 -25.10
N GLY A 2 -53.70 1.96 -23.88
CA GLY A 2 -52.93 2.76 -22.88
C GLY A 2 -52.02 1.97 -21.93
N SER A 3 -52.13 0.64 -21.86
CA SER A 3 -51.39 -0.17 -20.87
C SER A 3 -49.96 -0.49 -21.26
N LYS A 4 -49.59 -0.44 -22.55
CA LYS A 4 -48.22 -0.69 -23.02
C LYS A 4 -47.29 0.50 -22.76
N LEU A 5 -47.82 1.73 -22.84
CA LEU A 5 -47.03 2.95 -22.65
C LEU A 5 -46.62 3.15 -21.19
N ASN A 6 -47.52 2.86 -20.25
CA ASN A 6 -47.23 2.91 -18.80
C ASN A 6 -46.20 1.84 -18.36
N LYS A 7 -46.20 0.67 -19.01
CA LYS A 7 -45.21 -0.40 -18.74
C LYS A 7 -43.82 -0.04 -19.22
N ILE A 8 -43.71 0.63 -20.37
CA ILE A 8 -42.42 1.11 -20.90
C ILE A 8 -41.84 2.20 -19.98
N GLY A 9 -42.68 3.12 -19.49
CA GLY A 9 -42.24 4.14 -18.52
C GLY A 9 -41.77 3.56 -17.19
N LEU A 10 -42.45 2.52 -16.68
CA LEU A 10 -42.02 1.83 -15.45
C LEU A 10 -40.68 1.10 -15.63
N MET A 11 -40.48 0.48 -16.81
CA MET A 11 -39.22 -0.21 -17.12
C MET A 11 -38.04 0.75 -17.23
N SER A 12 -38.22 1.92 -17.87
CA SER A 12 -37.15 2.91 -18.00
C SER A 12 -36.77 3.54 -16.65
N ILE A 13 -37.75 3.81 -15.77
CA ILE A 13 -37.48 4.30 -14.41
C ILE A 13 -36.71 3.27 -13.59
N GLY A 14 -37.08 1.98 -13.68
CA GLY A 14 -36.36 0.91 -12.99
C GLY A 14 -34.92 0.73 -13.48
N LEU A 15 -34.69 0.88 -14.79
CA LEU A 15 -33.35 0.78 -15.38
C LEU A 15 -32.46 1.96 -14.96
N VAL A 16 -33.00 3.19 -15.02
CA VAL A 16 -32.28 4.39 -14.58
C VAL A 16 -32.03 4.35 -13.06
N GLY A 17 -33.04 3.97 -12.27
CA GLY A 17 -32.90 3.83 -10.82
C GLY A 17 -31.87 2.75 -10.43
N GLY A 18 -31.90 1.59 -11.07
CA GLY A 18 -30.93 0.52 -10.85
C GLY A 18 -29.50 0.91 -11.23
N PHE A 19 -29.35 1.65 -12.35
CA PHE A 19 -28.06 2.18 -12.77
C PHE A 19 -27.52 3.25 -11.82
N LEU A 20 -28.38 4.12 -11.28
CA LEU A 20 -27.97 5.12 -10.29
C LEU A 20 -27.56 4.46 -8.96
N VAL A 21 -28.27 3.43 -8.51
CA VAL A 21 -27.92 2.69 -7.30
C VAL A 21 -26.60 1.92 -7.46
N SER A 22 -26.34 1.33 -8.63
CA SER A 22 -25.06 0.62 -8.88
C SER A 22 -23.85 1.56 -8.86
N LEU A 23 -24.01 2.80 -9.35
CA LEU A 23 -22.95 3.82 -9.27
C LEU A 23 -22.70 4.31 -7.83
N GLN A 24 -23.73 4.34 -6.98
CA GLN A 24 -23.61 4.83 -5.59
C GLN A 24 -23.08 3.76 -4.62
N PHE A 25 -23.23 2.47 -4.92
CA PHE A 25 -22.80 1.38 -4.02
C PHE A 25 -21.27 1.31 -3.85
N SER A 26 -20.50 1.69 -4.88
CA SER A 26 -19.04 1.73 -4.80
C SER A 26 -18.50 2.84 -3.89
N ALA A 27 -19.29 3.88 -3.59
CA ALA A 27 -18.84 5.06 -2.84
C ALA A 27 -19.02 4.96 -1.31
N ILE A 28 -19.68 3.92 -0.81
CA ILE A 28 -20.02 3.76 0.62
C ILE A 28 -19.09 2.75 1.32
N ALA A 29 -18.34 1.95 0.56
CA ALA A 29 -17.58 0.83 1.12
C ALA A 29 -16.26 1.22 1.82
N ASP A 30 -15.77 2.45 1.69
CA ASP A 30 -14.43 2.83 2.17
C ASP A 30 -14.44 4.12 3.02
N ARG A 31 -15.03 4.04 4.22
CA ARG A 31 -14.99 5.13 5.23
C ARG A 31 -14.45 4.67 6.58
N SER A 32 -13.57 3.66 6.59
CA SER A 32 -12.96 3.18 7.84
C SER A 32 -11.53 3.69 8.05
N ALA A 33 -10.92 4.35 7.07
CA ALA A 33 -9.62 4.97 7.25
C ALA A 33 -9.78 6.35 7.90
N ALA A 34 -9.11 6.56 9.04
CA ALA A 34 -8.95 7.90 9.59
C ALA A 34 -8.33 8.83 8.52
N PRO A 35 -8.73 10.11 8.47
CA PRO A 35 -8.08 11.07 7.58
C PRO A 35 -6.56 11.06 7.79
N LEU A 36 -5.80 11.18 6.70
CA LEU A 36 -4.34 11.27 6.81
C LEU A 36 -3.93 12.52 7.61
N PRO A 37 -2.92 12.41 8.49
CA PRO A 37 -2.41 13.53 9.27
C PRO A 37 -1.53 14.44 8.39
N ILE A 38 -2.17 15.38 7.67
CA ILE A 38 -1.51 16.19 6.62
C ILE A 38 -0.41 17.09 7.18
N ASP A 39 -0.58 17.65 8.38
CA ASP A 39 0.41 18.56 8.96
C ASP A 39 1.69 17.81 9.39
N GLU A 40 1.54 16.62 9.95
CA GLU A 40 2.63 15.74 10.33
C GLU A 40 3.37 15.22 9.10
N LEU A 41 2.64 14.87 8.04
CA LEU A 41 3.24 14.47 6.76
C LEU A 41 4.02 15.62 6.12
N ARG A 42 3.56 16.87 6.24
CA ARG A 42 4.32 18.05 5.79
C ARG A 42 5.61 18.25 6.59
N ALA A 43 5.56 18.09 7.91
CA ALA A 43 6.76 18.17 8.73
C ALA A 43 7.78 17.08 8.34
N PHE A 44 7.30 15.85 8.10
CA PHE A 44 8.12 14.75 7.63
C PHE A 44 8.80 15.06 6.30
N THR A 45 8.07 15.56 5.30
CA THR A 45 8.64 15.89 3.98
C THR A 45 9.61 17.06 4.04
N GLU A 46 9.40 18.03 4.93
CA GLU A 46 10.34 19.13 5.16
C GLU A 46 11.68 18.61 5.70
N VAL A 47 11.64 17.75 6.72
CA VAL A 47 12.84 17.14 7.29
C VAL A 47 13.56 16.26 6.26
N TYR A 48 12.81 15.44 5.51
CA TYR A 48 13.35 14.63 4.42
C TYR A 48 14.08 15.50 3.39
N GLY A 49 13.46 16.58 2.94
CA GLY A 49 14.04 17.51 1.97
C GLY A 49 15.30 18.20 2.51
N ARG A 50 15.30 18.58 3.79
CA ARG A 50 16.48 19.16 4.45
C ARG A 50 17.65 18.18 4.49
N VAL A 51 17.40 16.93 4.89
CA VAL A 51 18.44 15.89 4.89
C VAL A 51 18.99 15.67 3.48
N LYS A 52 18.14 15.62 2.46
CA LYS A 52 18.58 15.40 1.08
C LYS A 52 19.46 16.54 0.54
N ASN A 53 19.13 17.79 0.87
CA ASN A 53 19.79 18.97 0.28
C ASN A 53 20.97 19.49 1.09
N ASP A 54 20.91 19.37 2.42
CA ASP A 54 21.85 20.03 3.33
C ASP A 54 22.83 19.05 3.99
N TYR A 55 22.69 17.74 3.75
CA TYR A 55 23.63 16.75 4.29
C TYR A 55 24.96 16.78 3.53
N VAL A 56 26.03 16.42 4.24
CA VAL A 56 27.41 16.50 3.75
C VAL A 56 27.67 15.57 2.56
N GLU A 57 26.93 14.47 2.47
CA GLU A 57 27.05 13.46 1.42
C GLU A 57 25.73 13.29 0.67
N ALA A 58 25.81 12.85 -0.58
CA ALA A 58 24.63 12.51 -1.35
C ALA A 58 23.93 11.28 -0.75
N VAL A 59 22.65 11.43 -0.42
CA VAL A 59 21.83 10.36 0.16
C VAL A 59 20.91 9.78 -0.92
N ASP A 60 20.88 8.45 -1.02
CA ASP A 60 19.96 7.74 -1.91
C ASP A 60 18.52 7.78 -1.36
N ASP A 61 17.56 8.11 -2.23
CA ASP A 61 16.15 8.27 -1.85
C ASP A 61 15.55 6.96 -1.33
N LYS A 62 15.85 5.84 -2.00
CA LYS A 62 15.31 4.54 -1.62
C LYS A 62 15.85 4.14 -0.25
N ALA A 63 17.16 4.27 -0.04
CA ALA A 63 17.78 4.01 1.25
C ALA A 63 17.20 4.88 2.37
N LEU A 64 17.03 6.19 2.15
CA LEU A 64 16.51 7.09 3.18
C LEU A 64 15.06 6.77 3.58
N ILE A 65 14.21 6.44 2.60
CA ILE A 65 12.83 6.01 2.85
C ILE A 65 12.80 4.67 3.59
N GLU A 66 13.62 3.69 3.18
CA GLU A 66 13.70 2.39 3.87
C GLU A 66 14.14 2.57 5.34
N GLN A 67 15.12 3.44 5.61
CA GLN A 67 15.54 3.76 6.97
C GLN A 67 14.44 4.44 7.79
N ALA A 68 13.67 5.36 7.18
CA ALA A 68 12.54 6.01 7.83
C ALA A 68 11.44 4.99 8.22
N ILE A 69 11.12 4.05 7.33
CA ILE A 69 10.15 2.97 7.60
C ILE A 69 10.66 2.07 8.73
N ASN A 70 11.92 1.63 8.67
CA ASN A 70 12.52 0.80 9.72
C ASN A 70 12.53 1.51 11.08
N GLY A 71 12.80 2.82 11.12
CA GLY A 71 12.73 3.62 12.34
C GLY A 71 11.32 3.68 12.94
N MET A 72 10.29 3.84 12.10
CA MET A 72 8.88 3.81 12.54
C MET A 72 8.50 2.44 13.13
N LEU A 73 8.89 1.34 12.48
CA LEU A 73 8.57 -0.01 12.94
C LEU A 73 9.31 -0.39 14.22
N SER A 74 10.58 0.03 14.34
CA SER A 74 11.38 -0.20 15.55
C SER A 74 10.76 0.47 16.79
N GLY A 75 10.04 1.57 16.61
CA GLY A 75 9.31 2.26 17.67
C GLY A 75 7.93 1.65 17.98
N LEU A 76 7.39 0.79 17.11
CA LEU A 76 6.08 0.18 17.27
C LEU A 76 6.17 -1.08 18.14
N ASP A 77 6.96 -2.08 17.72
CA ASP A 77 7.19 -3.29 18.48
C ASP A 77 8.47 -4.04 18.02
N PRO A 78 9.05 -4.96 18.83
CA PRO A 78 10.29 -5.67 18.49
C PRO A 78 10.19 -6.75 17.40
N HIS A 79 8.99 -7.08 16.94
CA HIS A 79 8.70 -8.13 15.95
C HIS A 79 8.27 -7.55 14.59
N SER A 80 7.95 -6.27 14.54
CA SER A 80 7.64 -5.52 13.33
C SER A 80 8.93 -5.21 12.56
N ALA A 81 9.03 -5.74 11.34
CA ALA A 81 10.15 -5.50 10.44
C ALA A 81 9.66 -5.21 9.01
N PHE A 82 10.35 -4.29 8.33
CA PHE A 82 10.11 -4.02 6.92
C PHE A 82 11.09 -4.84 6.08
N PHE A 83 10.56 -5.57 5.10
CA PHE A 83 11.36 -6.32 4.14
C PHE A 83 11.29 -5.62 2.78
N ASN A 84 12.44 -5.14 2.31
CA ASN A 84 12.57 -4.74 0.91
C ASN A 84 12.51 -6.00 0.00
N ALA A 85 12.40 -5.80 -1.31
CA ALA A 85 12.18 -6.90 -2.25
C ALA A 85 13.25 -8.00 -2.18
N GLU A 86 14.50 -7.62 -1.94
CA GLU A 86 15.63 -8.56 -1.81
C GLU A 86 15.56 -9.34 -0.50
N ALA A 87 15.38 -8.65 0.63
CA ALA A 87 15.25 -9.26 1.94
C ALA A 87 14.03 -10.21 2.02
N PHE A 88 12.92 -9.83 1.39
CA PHE A 88 11.73 -10.67 1.30
C PHE A 88 11.98 -11.95 0.48
N LYS A 89 12.77 -11.84 -0.61
CA LYS A 89 13.16 -12.99 -1.42
C LYS A 89 14.08 -13.93 -0.63
N GLU A 90 15.05 -13.39 0.10
CA GLU A 90 15.96 -14.18 0.94
C GLU A 90 15.22 -14.90 2.07
N MET A 91 14.30 -14.21 2.76
CA MET A 91 13.41 -14.81 3.75
C MET A 91 12.60 -15.97 3.15
N GLN A 92 12.06 -15.81 1.93
CA GLN A 92 11.35 -16.88 1.25
C GLN A 92 12.25 -18.07 0.90
N VAL A 93 13.49 -17.83 0.47
CA VAL A 93 14.47 -18.89 0.20
C VAL A 93 14.76 -19.68 1.46
N GLY A 94 15.05 -18.99 2.58
CA GLY A 94 15.28 -19.63 3.88
C GLY A 94 14.06 -20.42 4.39
N THR A 95 12.85 -19.90 4.17
CA THR A 95 11.59 -20.57 4.58
C THR A 95 11.29 -21.80 3.72
N LYS A 96 11.58 -21.73 2.42
CA LYS A 96 11.37 -22.85 1.48
C LYS A 96 12.49 -23.89 1.54
N GLY A 97 13.63 -23.57 2.15
CA GLY A 97 14.79 -24.45 2.22
C GLY A 97 15.50 -24.64 0.88
N GLU A 98 15.24 -23.78 -0.10
CA GLU A 98 15.86 -23.84 -1.43
C GLU A 98 17.23 -23.13 -1.41
N PHE A 99 18.17 -23.62 -0.61
CA PHE A 99 19.55 -23.14 -0.66
C PHE A 99 20.19 -23.61 -1.96
N GLY A 100 20.34 -22.70 -2.93
CA GLY A 100 21.06 -22.95 -4.19
C GLY A 100 22.56 -23.14 -3.95
N GLY A 101 22.96 -24.23 -3.28
CA GLY A 101 24.35 -24.60 -3.03
C GLY A 101 24.85 -25.64 -4.04
N LEU A 102 26.16 -25.59 -4.36
CA LEU A 102 26.84 -26.60 -5.19
C LEU A 102 27.05 -27.95 -4.49
N GLY A 103 26.67 -28.08 -3.21
CA GLY A 103 26.86 -29.31 -2.43
C GLY A 103 28.31 -29.63 -2.05
N ILE A 104 29.21 -28.64 -2.02
CA ILE A 104 30.60 -28.85 -1.63
C ILE A 104 30.69 -28.88 -0.10
N GLU A 105 30.87 -30.09 0.44
CA GLU A 105 31.14 -30.32 1.86
C GLU A 105 32.66 -30.35 2.07
N VAL A 106 33.17 -29.45 2.92
CA VAL A 106 34.61 -29.43 3.26
C VAL A 106 34.80 -30.29 4.51
N GLY A 107 35.13 -31.56 4.30
CA GLY A 107 35.59 -32.46 5.36
C GLY A 107 37.03 -32.12 5.77
N MET A 108 37.27 -32.05 7.08
CA MET A 108 38.62 -31.89 7.65
C MET A 108 39.55 -33.04 7.28
#